data_AF-A0A2S0MCC6-F1
#
_entry.id   AF-A0A2S0MCC6-F1
#
_cell.length_a   1.000
_cell.length_b   1.000
_cell.length_c   1.000
_cell.angle_alpha   90.00
_cell.angle_beta   90.00
_cell.angle_gamma   90.00
#
_symmetry.space_group_name_H-M   'P 1'
#
loop_
_entity.id
_entity.type
_entity.pdbx_description
1 polymer ?
#
loop_
_entity_poly.entity_id
_entity_poly.type
_entity_poly.pdbx_seq_one_letter_code
_entity_poly.pdbx_strand_id
1 'polypeptide(L)'
;MAQAVTLSCPTPTSTGVTANLSTAGGLWETQQPGSATWTTAAAASNGNWVAVPGAAWIGDGATGALGDWGYRVRIDASDPNIDLSSATLSFSYRADNTMLSASLGSTSLNVLPAATHNGPSATSGGPIATPLASGTNYLTALVNNEPPNANPYGLAMQASLTFNCRAAPAVAVPANAPWALVGMGGLLALGAAFANRRRKRS
;
A
#
# COMPACT_ATOMS: atom_id res chain seq x y z
N MET A 1 -0.47 -20.31 0.76
CA MET A 1 -0.09 -18.92 1.01
C MET A 1 -0.71 -18.07 -0.08
N ALA A 2 -1.34 -16.96 0.30
CA ALA A 2 -1.96 -16.04 -0.66
C ALA A 2 -0.88 -15.33 -1.52
N GLN A 3 -1.26 -14.92 -2.73
CA GLN A 3 -0.38 -14.18 -3.63
C GLN A 3 -0.10 -12.77 -3.06
N ALA A 4 1.10 -12.23 -3.32
CA ALA A 4 1.47 -10.89 -2.87
C ALA A 4 0.97 -9.80 -3.83
N VAL A 5 0.68 -8.61 -3.29
CA VAL A 5 0.54 -7.39 -4.07
C VAL A 5 1.93 -6.88 -4.43
N THR A 6 2.30 -6.98 -5.70
CA THR A 6 3.59 -6.46 -6.18
C THR A 6 3.50 -4.96 -6.42
N LEU A 7 4.42 -4.22 -5.83
CA LEU A 7 4.63 -2.81 -6.13
C LEU A 7 5.57 -2.70 -7.34
N SER A 8 5.20 -1.86 -8.30
CA SER A 8 5.99 -1.67 -9.51
C SER A 8 5.96 -0.21 -9.96
N CYS A 9 7.08 0.28 -10.45
CA CYS A 9 7.18 1.60 -11.05
C CYS A 9 6.84 1.56 -12.54
N PRO A 10 5.72 2.19 -12.99
CA PRO A 10 5.34 2.17 -14.40
C PRO A 10 6.35 2.91 -15.28
N THR A 11 6.87 4.03 -14.77
CA THR A 11 7.95 4.80 -15.40
C THR A 11 8.91 5.34 -14.35
N PRO A 12 10.20 5.55 -14.71
CA PRO A 12 11.12 6.28 -13.85
C PRO A 12 10.52 7.65 -13.51
N THR A 13 10.62 8.08 -12.25
CA THR A 13 10.06 9.35 -11.72
C THR A 13 8.54 9.47 -11.58
N SER A 14 7.76 8.41 -11.83
CA SER A 14 6.33 8.42 -11.49
C SER A 14 6.12 8.79 -10.01
N THR A 15 5.20 9.70 -9.72
CA THR A 15 4.81 10.06 -8.36
C THR A 15 3.36 9.70 -8.09
N GLY A 16 3.03 9.31 -6.86
CA GLY A 16 1.65 9.00 -6.49
C GLY A 16 1.14 7.68 -7.09
N VAL A 17 2.02 6.72 -7.35
CA VAL A 17 1.65 5.38 -7.80
C VAL A 17 0.89 4.68 -6.68
N THR A 18 -0.26 4.07 -6.99
CA THR A 18 -1.13 3.44 -5.99
C THR A 18 -1.20 1.93 -6.19
N ALA A 19 -1.09 1.19 -5.09
CA ALA A 19 -1.36 -0.24 -5.03
C ALA A 19 -2.62 -0.50 -4.19
N ASN A 20 -3.55 -1.28 -4.73
CA ASN A 20 -4.77 -1.66 -4.03
C ASN A 20 -4.48 -2.82 -3.08
N LEU A 21 -4.74 -2.60 -1.79
CA LEU A 21 -4.57 -3.58 -0.72
C LEU A 21 -5.93 -4.03 -0.14
N SER A 22 -7.04 -3.69 -0.78
CA SER A 22 -8.37 -3.97 -0.23
C SER A 22 -8.66 -5.47 -0.13
N THR A 23 -9.53 -5.81 0.81
CA THR A 23 -9.99 -7.19 1.03
C THR A 23 -10.77 -7.76 -0.17
N ALA A 24 -11.22 -6.91 -1.10
CA ALA A 24 -11.83 -7.35 -2.36
C ALA A 24 -10.84 -8.03 -3.32
N GLY A 25 -9.52 -7.82 -3.13
CA GLY A 25 -8.50 -8.42 -3.99
C GLY A 25 -8.30 -9.93 -3.81
N GLY A 26 -8.84 -10.54 -2.74
CA GLY A 26 -8.70 -11.98 -2.48
C GLY A 26 -7.27 -12.44 -2.10
N LEU A 27 -6.38 -11.49 -1.80
CA LEU A 27 -4.95 -11.74 -1.50
C LEU A 27 -4.65 -11.82 -0.01
N TRP A 28 -5.69 -11.77 0.83
CA TRP A 28 -5.55 -11.74 2.27
C TRP A 28 -5.41 -13.15 2.85
N GLU A 29 -4.79 -13.20 4.02
CA GLU A 29 -4.68 -14.39 4.87
C GLU A 29 -5.29 -14.09 6.23
N THR A 30 -5.83 -15.12 6.86
CA THR A 30 -6.36 -15.11 8.23
C THR A 30 -5.54 -16.03 9.14
N GLN A 31 -5.49 -15.69 10.41
CA GLN A 31 -4.91 -16.48 11.49
C GLN A 31 -5.94 -16.59 12.61
N GLN A 32 -6.28 -17.83 12.97
CA GLN A 32 -7.17 -18.12 14.08
C GLN A 32 -6.51 -17.77 15.43
N PRO A 33 -7.28 -17.35 16.45
CA PRO A 33 -6.81 -17.20 17.81
C PRO A 33 -5.99 -18.41 18.27
N GLY A 34 -4.79 -18.17 18.81
CA GLY A 34 -3.88 -19.20 19.31
C GLY A 34 -3.17 -20.05 18.24
N SER A 35 -3.47 -19.86 16.95
CA SER A 35 -2.80 -20.56 15.85
C SER A 35 -1.52 -19.83 15.43
N ALA A 36 -0.49 -20.56 15.01
CA ALA A 36 0.69 -20.00 14.33
C ALA A 36 0.55 -20.01 12.79
N THR A 37 -0.52 -20.61 12.27
CA THR A 37 -0.71 -20.88 10.85
C THR A 37 -1.59 -19.82 10.22
N TRP A 38 -1.13 -19.29 9.09
CA TRP A 38 -1.88 -18.39 8.23
C TRP A 38 -2.51 -19.16 7.07
N THR A 39 -3.80 -18.93 6.85
CA THR A 39 -4.59 -19.55 5.78
C THR A 39 -5.14 -18.49 4.85
N THR A 40 -5.35 -18.79 3.58
CA THR A 40 -5.99 -17.85 2.65
C THR A 40 -7.37 -17.46 3.18
N ALA A 41 -7.63 -16.15 3.23
CA ALA A 41 -8.89 -15.61 3.69
C ALA A 41 -9.97 -15.89 2.65
N ALA A 42 -11.11 -16.43 3.11
CA ALA A 42 -12.29 -16.58 2.27
C ALA A 42 -13.15 -15.32 2.35
N ALA A 43 -13.79 -14.97 1.24
CA ALA A 43 -14.89 -14.01 1.27
C ALA A 43 -16.03 -14.60 2.11
N ALA A 44 -16.57 -13.80 3.01
CA ALA A 44 -17.66 -14.16 3.87
C ALA A 44 -18.75 -13.10 3.83
N SER A 45 -19.96 -13.50 4.17
CA SER A 45 -21.07 -12.57 4.35
C SER A 45 -21.87 -12.99 5.58
N ASN A 46 -22.41 -11.98 6.24
CA ASN A 46 -23.41 -12.12 7.27
C ASN A 46 -24.51 -11.10 6.95
N GLY A 47 -25.78 -11.46 7.12
CA GLY A 47 -26.91 -10.59 6.80
C GLY A 47 -26.93 -9.25 7.55
N ASN A 48 -26.18 -9.15 8.66
CA ASN A 48 -26.04 -7.92 9.46
C ASN A 48 -24.85 -7.05 9.04
N TRP A 49 -23.96 -7.56 8.19
CA TRP A 49 -22.76 -6.82 7.78
C TRP A 49 -23.11 -5.80 6.70
N VAL A 50 -22.77 -4.54 6.97
CA VAL A 50 -22.97 -3.46 6.01
C VAL A 50 -21.86 -3.52 4.96
N ALA A 51 -22.23 -3.25 3.70
CA ALA A 51 -21.28 -3.18 2.61
C ALA A 51 -20.24 -2.07 2.82
N VAL A 52 -18.98 -2.37 2.49
CA VAL A 52 -17.90 -1.40 2.45
C VAL A 52 -17.53 -1.15 0.98
N PRO A 53 -17.75 0.05 0.43
CA PRO A 53 -17.39 0.34 -0.95
C PRO A 53 -15.92 0.02 -1.25
N GLY A 54 -15.66 -0.75 -2.31
CA GLY A 54 -14.30 -1.12 -2.72
C GLY A 54 -13.63 -2.22 -1.87
N ALA A 55 -14.36 -2.85 -0.94
CA ALA A 55 -13.89 -3.95 -0.12
C ALA A 55 -14.92 -5.09 -0.07
N ALA A 56 -14.45 -6.28 0.31
CA ALA A 56 -15.30 -7.45 0.58
C ALA A 56 -15.06 -7.93 2.01
N TRP A 57 -16.08 -8.41 2.70
CA TRP A 57 -15.88 -9.02 4.01
C TRP A 57 -15.10 -10.33 3.88
N ILE A 58 -14.09 -10.50 4.72
CA ILE A 58 -13.29 -11.72 4.83
C ILE A 58 -13.32 -12.23 6.28
N GLY A 59 -13.37 -13.55 6.48
CA GLY A 59 -13.53 -14.18 7.80
C GLY A 59 -14.46 -15.40 7.75
N ASP A 60 -15.10 -15.74 8.87
CA ASP A 60 -16.20 -16.71 8.94
C ASP A 60 -17.45 -15.97 9.43
N GLY A 61 -18.39 -15.78 8.49
CA GLY A 61 -19.63 -15.04 8.71
C GLY A 61 -20.68 -15.78 9.55
N ALA A 62 -20.34 -16.94 10.13
CA ALA A 62 -21.24 -17.77 10.91
C ALA A 62 -20.72 -18.11 12.31
N THR A 63 -19.62 -18.87 12.43
CA THR A 63 -19.13 -19.40 13.71
C THR A 63 -17.60 -19.43 13.77
N GLY A 64 -16.99 -18.61 14.60
CA GLY A 64 -15.55 -18.62 14.83
C GLY A 64 -15.14 -19.04 16.23
N ALA A 65 -13.85 -19.37 16.36
CA ALA A 65 -13.20 -19.36 17.66
C ALA A 65 -13.23 -17.95 18.26
N LEU A 66 -13.40 -17.91 19.58
CA LEU A 66 -13.26 -16.69 20.37
C LEU A 66 -11.80 -16.25 20.42
N GLY A 67 -11.59 -14.94 20.47
CA GLY A 67 -10.29 -14.31 20.64
C GLY A 67 -9.85 -13.47 19.46
N ASP A 68 -8.56 -13.14 19.44
CA ASP A 68 -7.98 -12.23 18.47
C ASP A 68 -7.68 -12.92 17.13
N TRP A 69 -8.37 -12.47 16.09
CA TRP A 69 -8.18 -12.91 14.72
C TRP A 69 -7.18 -12.02 14.00
N GLY A 70 -6.13 -12.64 13.44
CA GLY A 70 -5.16 -11.97 12.60
C GLY A 70 -5.60 -11.94 11.15
N TYR A 71 -5.41 -10.80 10.49
CA TYR A 71 -5.61 -10.61 9.06
C TYR A 71 -4.35 -10.00 8.48
N ARG A 72 -3.90 -10.48 7.32
CA ARG A 72 -2.79 -9.81 6.63
C ARG A 72 -2.86 -9.90 5.12
N VAL A 73 -2.25 -8.94 4.45
CA VAL A 73 -1.93 -9.03 3.02
C VAL A 73 -0.43 -8.85 2.83
N ARG A 74 0.15 -9.68 1.96
CA ARG A 74 1.57 -9.62 1.62
C ARG A 74 1.81 -8.58 0.53
N ILE A 75 2.85 -7.78 0.71
CA ILE A 75 3.26 -6.74 -0.23
C ILE A 75 4.70 -7.06 -0.67
N ASP A 76 4.93 -7.10 -1.97
CA ASP A 76 6.26 -7.28 -2.55
C ASP A 76 6.77 -5.94 -3.09
N ALA A 77 7.74 -5.37 -2.38
CA ALA A 77 8.41 -4.11 -2.68
C ALA A 77 9.87 -4.37 -3.14
N SER A 78 10.06 -5.39 -3.98
CA SER A 78 11.38 -5.78 -4.51
C SER A 78 11.85 -4.93 -5.69
N ASP A 79 10.98 -4.15 -6.34
CA ASP A 79 11.40 -3.23 -7.40
C ASP A 79 12.35 -2.14 -6.84
N PRO A 80 13.62 -2.12 -7.28
CA PRO A 80 14.62 -1.19 -6.75
C PRO A 80 14.35 0.28 -7.11
N ASN A 81 13.45 0.53 -8.06
CA ASN A 81 13.08 1.87 -8.47
C ASN A 81 12.05 2.50 -7.54
N ILE A 82 11.53 1.79 -6.53
CA ILE A 82 10.57 2.36 -5.59
C ILE A 82 11.28 3.22 -4.55
N ASP A 83 10.72 4.41 -4.29
CA ASP A 83 11.09 5.19 -3.13
C ASP A 83 10.31 4.73 -1.89
N LEU A 84 10.83 3.72 -1.20
CA LEU A 84 10.20 3.10 -0.03
C LEU A 84 9.96 4.05 1.15
N SER A 85 10.69 5.18 1.22
CA SER A 85 10.45 6.23 2.23
C SER A 85 9.28 7.15 1.90
N SER A 86 8.81 7.16 0.65
CA SER A 86 7.65 7.97 0.23
C SER A 86 6.30 7.31 0.49
N ALA A 87 6.31 6.07 1.00
CA ALA A 87 5.11 5.28 1.19
C ALA A 87 4.13 5.95 2.15
N THR A 88 2.90 6.11 1.71
CA THR A 88 1.76 6.55 2.52
C THR A 88 0.63 5.55 2.39
N LEU A 89 0.03 5.14 3.49
CA LEU A 89 -1.13 4.25 3.49
C LEU A 89 -2.38 5.04 3.85
N SER A 90 -3.46 4.79 3.10
CA SER A 90 -4.80 5.22 3.48
C SER A 90 -5.70 4.00 3.52
N PHE A 91 -6.51 3.88 4.56
CA PHE A 91 -7.47 2.79 4.67
C PHE A 91 -8.76 3.22 5.36
N SER A 92 -9.85 2.64 4.90
CA SER A 92 -11.10 2.60 5.65
C SER A 92 -11.46 1.15 5.96
N TYR A 93 -12.08 0.91 7.10
CA TYR A 93 -12.42 -0.44 7.49
C TYR A 93 -13.69 -0.53 8.33
N ARG A 94 -14.19 -1.75 8.39
CA ARG A 94 -15.15 -2.26 9.37
C ARG A 94 -14.65 -3.60 9.86
N ALA A 95 -14.77 -3.82 11.14
CA ALA A 95 -14.49 -5.10 11.75
C ALA A 95 -15.75 -5.61 12.45
N ASP A 96 -15.90 -6.92 12.52
CA ASP A 96 -16.81 -7.47 13.51
C ASP A 96 -16.24 -7.20 14.92
N ASN A 97 -17.09 -6.73 15.82
CA ASN A 97 -16.73 -6.29 17.16
C ASN A 97 -15.73 -5.11 17.22
N THR A 98 -14.41 -5.32 17.25
CA THR A 98 -13.43 -4.21 17.36
C THR A 98 -12.08 -4.54 16.72
N MET A 99 -11.53 -3.61 15.94
CA MET A 99 -10.13 -3.66 15.50
C MET A 99 -9.21 -3.20 16.63
N LEU A 100 -8.32 -4.09 17.09
CA LEU A 100 -7.39 -3.83 18.19
C LEU A 100 -6.14 -3.09 17.71
N SER A 101 -5.60 -3.49 16.56
CA SER A 101 -4.40 -2.89 16.01
C SER A 101 -4.32 -3.11 14.50
N ALA A 102 -3.52 -2.26 13.86
CA ALA A 102 -3.07 -2.47 12.50
C ALA A 102 -1.62 -2.01 12.38
N SER A 103 -0.87 -2.65 11.49
CA SER A 103 0.51 -2.31 11.21
C SER A 103 0.86 -2.54 9.74
N LEU A 104 1.82 -1.78 9.22
CA LEU A 104 2.48 -2.04 7.95
C LEU A 104 3.97 -2.24 8.20
N GLY A 105 4.44 -3.48 8.09
CA GLY A 105 5.77 -3.87 8.55
C GLY A 105 5.90 -3.64 10.06
N SER A 106 6.91 -2.87 10.47
CA SER A 106 7.11 -2.46 11.88
C SER A 106 6.35 -1.19 12.27
N THR A 107 5.68 -0.51 11.32
CA THR A 107 4.98 0.75 11.61
C THR A 107 3.57 0.45 12.12
N SER A 108 3.26 0.89 13.34
CA SER A 108 1.89 0.88 13.87
C SER A 108 1.05 1.94 13.16
N LEU A 109 -0.17 1.57 12.79
CA LEU A 109 -1.15 2.44 12.15
C LEU A 109 -2.17 2.90 13.18
N ASN A 110 -2.66 4.13 13.05
CA ASN A 110 -3.72 4.62 13.93
C ASN A 110 -5.03 3.87 13.65
N VAL A 111 -5.66 3.32 14.69
CA VAL A 111 -6.90 2.54 14.61
C VAL A 111 -7.94 3.23 15.48
N LEU A 112 -9.12 3.48 14.91
CA LEU A 112 -10.21 4.14 15.64
C LEU A 112 -11.22 3.08 16.12
N PRO A 113 -11.60 3.07 17.40
CA PRO A 113 -12.43 2.00 17.97
C PRO A 113 -13.88 1.96 17.44
N ALA A 114 -14.31 2.95 16.63
CA ALA A 114 -15.71 3.13 16.21
C ALA A 114 -16.17 2.28 15.01
N ALA A 115 -15.28 1.53 14.36
CA ALA A 115 -15.62 0.76 13.15
C ALA A 115 -16.19 -0.63 13.45
N THR A 116 -17.46 -0.67 13.82
CA THR A 116 -18.21 -1.92 13.98
C THR A 116 -18.82 -2.38 12.65
N HIS A 117 -19.24 -3.65 12.57
CA HIS A 117 -19.80 -4.23 11.34
C HIS A 117 -21.06 -3.52 10.82
N ASN A 118 -21.82 -2.86 11.71
CA ASN A 118 -23.03 -2.10 11.41
C ASN A 118 -22.87 -0.58 11.55
N GLY A 119 -21.84 -0.09 12.25
CA GLY A 119 -21.56 1.34 12.46
C GLY A 119 -20.86 2.00 11.28
N PRO A 120 -20.53 3.29 11.28
CA PRO A 120 -19.79 3.91 10.18
C PRO A 120 -18.40 3.26 10.00
N SER A 121 -17.86 3.32 8.77
CA SER A 121 -16.47 2.91 8.55
C SER A 121 -15.54 3.88 9.29
N ALA A 122 -14.49 3.36 9.92
CA ALA A 122 -13.41 4.20 10.41
C ALA A 122 -12.39 4.37 9.29
N THR A 123 -11.92 5.59 9.13
CA THR A 123 -10.89 5.94 8.15
C THR A 123 -9.65 6.41 8.88
N SER A 124 -8.52 5.88 8.46
CA SER A 124 -7.21 6.27 8.97
C SER A 124 -6.21 6.24 7.83
N GLY A 125 -5.12 6.97 7.99
CA GLY A 125 -4.08 7.03 6.99
C GLY A 125 -3.00 8.01 7.37
N GLY A 126 -1.89 7.91 6.67
CA GLY A 126 -0.75 8.79 6.89
C GLY A 126 0.54 8.24 6.31
N PRO A 127 1.63 9.00 6.49
CA PRO A 127 2.96 8.53 6.16
C PRO A 127 3.35 7.32 6.99
N ILE A 128 4.09 6.40 6.39
CA ILE A 128 4.66 5.26 7.12
C ILE A 128 5.92 5.74 7.84
N ALA A 129 5.88 5.72 9.17
CA ALA A 129 6.94 6.29 10.00
C ALA A 129 8.30 5.62 9.80
N THR A 130 8.31 4.30 9.58
CA THR A 130 9.52 3.57 9.18
C THR A 130 9.41 3.20 7.71
N PRO A 131 10.42 3.53 6.86
CA PRO A 131 10.41 3.13 5.45
C PRO A 131 10.14 1.63 5.30
N LEU A 132 9.40 1.28 4.23
CA LEU A 132 9.17 -0.13 3.91
C LEU A 132 10.51 -0.84 3.68
N ALA A 133 10.58 -2.10 4.08
CA ALA A 133 11.74 -2.93 3.74
C ALA A 133 11.73 -3.25 2.25
N SER A 134 12.91 -3.38 1.65
CA SER A 134 13.00 -4.01 0.33
C SER A 134 12.54 -5.46 0.41
N GLY A 135 11.74 -5.89 -0.57
CA GLY A 135 11.15 -7.23 -0.59
C GLY A 135 9.83 -7.31 0.16
N THR A 136 9.67 -8.33 1.01
CA THR A 136 8.35 -8.65 1.59
C THR A 136 7.99 -7.79 2.79
N ASN A 137 6.82 -7.16 2.72
CA ASN A 137 6.17 -6.45 3.82
C ASN A 137 4.77 -7.04 4.05
N TYR A 138 4.18 -6.74 5.20
CA TYR A 138 2.81 -7.15 5.52
C TYR A 138 2.02 -5.97 6.06
N LEU A 139 0.84 -5.72 5.49
CA LEU A 139 -0.22 -4.99 6.17
C LEU A 139 -0.96 -6.02 7.03
N THR A 140 -0.94 -5.84 8.34
CA THR A 140 -1.55 -6.73 9.32
C THR A 140 -2.62 -5.97 10.10
N ALA A 141 -3.74 -6.62 10.38
CA ALA A 141 -4.79 -6.14 11.26
C ALA A 141 -5.14 -7.23 12.27
N LEU A 142 -5.44 -6.82 13.50
CA LEU A 142 -5.89 -7.70 14.57
C LEU A 142 -7.31 -7.29 14.97
N VAL A 143 -8.25 -8.21 14.91
CA VAL A 143 -9.65 -7.98 15.24
C VAL A 143 -10.03 -8.87 16.43
N ASN A 144 -10.55 -8.27 17.47
CA ASN A 144 -11.04 -8.99 18.64
C ASN A 144 -12.41 -9.60 18.35
N ASN A 145 -12.57 -10.91 18.59
CA ASN A 145 -13.86 -11.60 18.51
C ASN A 145 -14.21 -12.23 19.89
N GLU A 146 -14.58 -11.40 20.86
CA GLU A 146 -14.90 -11.84 22.22
C GLU A 146 -16.31 -11.38 22.68
N PRO A 147 -16.97 -12.10 23.62
CA PRO A 147 -18.29 -11.77 24.15
C PRO A 147 -18.39 -10.33 24.68
N PRO A 148 -19.59 -9.71 24.69
CA PRO A 148 -20.91 -10.31 24.44
C PRO A 148 -21.29 -10.40 22.95
N ASN A 149 -20.54 -9.76 22.05
CA ASN A 149 -20.84 -9.70 20.62
C ASN A 149 -19.96 -10.65 19.79
N ALA A 150 -19.44 -11.72 20.41
CA ALA A 150 -18.65 -12.70 19.69
C ALA A 150 -19.50 -13.47 18.68
N ASN A 151 -18.90 -13.73 17.52
CA ASN A 151 -19.46 -14.45 16.39
C ASN A 151 -20.67 -13.75 15.74
N PRO A 152 -20.61 -13.45 14.43
CA PRO A 152 -19.57 -13.82 13.45
C PRO A 152 -18.25 -13.03 13.62
N TYR A 153 -17.17 -13.41 12.92
CA TYR A 153 -15.96 -12.59 12.86
C TYR A 153 -15.64 -12.19 11.42
N GLY A 154 -15.17 -10.96 11.24
CA GLY A 154 -14.93 -10.45 9.90
C GLY A 154 -14.11 -9.17 9.88
N LEU A 155 -13.50 -8.92 8.73
CA LEU A 155 -12.88 -7.66 8.37
C LEU A 155 -13.29 -7.30 6.95
N ALA A 156 -13.72 -6.06 6.74
CA ALA A 156 -13.78 -5.44 5.42
C ALA A 156 -12.89 -4.20 5.44
N MET A 157 -11.84 -4.18 4.62
CA MET A 157 -10.89 -3.09 4.58
C MET A 157 -10.66 -2.63 3.14
N GLN A 158 -10.88 -1.34 2.90
CA GLN A 158 -10.49 -0.65 1.69
C GLN A 158 -9.17 0.06 1.97
N ALA A 159 -8.05 -0.50 1.51
CA ALA A 159 -6.71 0.05 1.75
C ALA A 159 -5.99 0.36 0.43
N SER A 160 -5.29 1.49 0.40
CA SER A 160 -4.48 1.93 -0.74
C SER A 160 -3.11 2.39 -0.24
N LEU A 161 -2.06 1.81 -0.81
CA LEU A 161 -0.68 2.21 -0.57
C LEU A 161 -0.21 3.08 -1.73
N THR A 162 0.16 4.32 -1.42
CA THR A 162 0.69 5.28 -2.41
C THR A 162 2.19 5.44 -2.21
N PHE A 163 2.95 5.47 -3.30
CA PHE A 163 4.41 5.62 -3.29
C PHE A 163 4.91 6.35 -4.54
N ASN A 164 6.16 6.81 -4.48
CA ASN A 164 6.87 7.42 -5.59
C ASN A 164 7.93 6.46 -6.15
N CYS A 165 8.31 6.73 -7.39
CA CYS A 165 9.39 6.08 -8.10
C CYS A 165 10.62 6.97 -8.12
N ARG A 166 11.78 6.37 -7.88
CA ARG A 166 13.08 7.00 -8.03
C ARG A 166 13.33 7.30 -9.50
N ALA A 167 14.09 8.37 -9.74
CA ALA A 167 14.72 8.54 -11.04
C ALA A 167 15.70 7.38 -11.26
N ALA A 168 15.75 6.84 -12.48
CA ALA A 168 16.82 5.93 -12.84
C ALA A 168 18.16 6.67 -12.62
N PRO A 169 19.18 6.02 -12.02
CA PRO A 169 20.48 6.64 -11.87
C PRO A 169 20.95 7.10 -13.25
N ALA A 170 21.39 8.36 -13.35
CA ALA A 170 21.93 8.87 -14.60
C ALA A 170 23.07 7.94 -15.05
N VAL A 171 22.94 7.35 -16.24
CA VAL A 171 23.99 6.51 -16.80
C VAL A 171 25.24 7.39 -16.86
N ALA A 172 26.27 7.04 -16.10
CA ALA A 172 27.53 7.76 -16.11
C ALA A 172 28.04 7.75 -17.57
N VAL A 173 28.07 8.92 -18.19
CA VAL A 173 28.67 9.06 -19.52
C VAL A 173 30.14 8.69 -19.35
N PRO A 174 30.66 7.70 -20.08
CA PRO A 174 32.07 7.35 -20.00
C PRO A 174 32.91 8.60 -20.27
N ALA A 175 33.89 8.91 -19.42
CA ALA A 175 34.75 10.08 -19.57
C ALA A 175 35.48 10.14 -20.94
N ASN A 176 35.53 9.01 -21.65
CA ASN A 176 36.10 8.85 -22.98
C ASN A 176 35.04 8.84 -24.10
N ALA A 177 33.90 9.49 -23.91
CA ALA A 177 32.87 9.70 -24.93
C ALA A 177 33.03 11.10 -25.58
N PRO A 178 33.96 11.31 -26.54
CA PRO A 178 34.19 12.62 -27.16
C PRO A 178 32.95 13.20 -27.85
N TRP A 179 32.00 12.35 -28.25
CA TRP A 179 30.72 12.77 -28.81
C TRP A 179 29.81 13.52 -27.81
N ALA A 180 29.97 13.30 -26.50
CA ALA A 180 29.20 14.01 -25.48
C ALA A 180 29.59 15.49 -25.37
N LEU A 181 30.86 15.83 -25.64
CA LEU A 181 31.33 17.22 -25.70
C LEU A 181 30.87 17.95 -26.96
N VAL A 182 30.75 17.23 -28.09
CA VAL A 182 30.22 17.79 -29.35
C VAL A 182 28.74 18.17 -29.21
N GLY A 183 27.95 17.36 -28.48
CA GLY A 183 26.54 17.65 -28.21
C GLY A 183 26.31 18.91 -27.36
N MET A 184 27.15 19.16 -26.34
CA MET A 184 27.06 20.38 -25.53
C MET A 184 27.62 21.62 -26.25
N GLY A 185 28.66 21.47 -27.06
CA GLY A 185 29.20 22.57 -27.87
C GLY A 185 28.20 23.08 -28.93
N GLY A 186 27.44 22.18 -29.55
CA GLY A 186 26.40 22.53 -30.52
C GLY A 186 25.23 23.32 -29.93
N LEU A 187 24.82 22.99 -28.70
CA LEU A 187 23.73 23.70 -27.99
C LEU A 187 24.14 25.10 -27.54
N LEU A 188 25.39 25.29 -27.10
CA LEU A 188 25.91 26.62 -26.75
C LEU A 188 26.07 27.53 -27.98
N ALA A 189 26.50 26.97 -29.12
CA ALA A 189 26.62 27.72 -30.37
C ALA A 189 25.24 28.17 -30.93
N LEU A 190 24.20 27.33 -30.80
CA LEU A 190 22.83 27.70 -31.18
C LEU A 190 22.24 28.78 -30.27
N GLY A 191 22.50 28.73 -28.96
CA GLY A 191 22.07 29.77 -28.01
C GLY A 191 22.69 31.13 -28.31
N ALA A 192 23.99 31.17 -28.65
CA ALA A 192 24.67 32.40 -29.04
C ALA A 192 24.18 32.97 -30.39
N ALA A 193 23.87 32.12 -31.36
CA ALA A 193 23.34 32.54 -32.66
C ALA A 193 21.93 33.16 -32.56
N PHE A 194 21.06 32.63 -31.69
CA PHE A 194 19.72 33.20 -31.44
C PHE A 194 19.77 34.52 -30.68
N ALA A 195 20.69 34.67 -29.71
CA ALA A 195 20.89 35.93 -28.99
C ALA A 195 21.40 37.05 -29.91
N ASN A 196 22.32 36.73 -30.83
CA ASN A 196 22.89 37.72 -31.75
C ASN A 196 21.91 38.13 -32.86
N ARG A 197 21.00 37.24 -33.29
CA ARG A 197 19.94 37.57 -34.26
C ARG A 197 18.86 38.49 -33.69
N ARG A 198 18.62 38.45 -32.37
CA ARG A 198 17.63 39.32 -31.69
C ARG A 198 18.12 40.77 -31.55
N ARG A 199 19.42 40.99 -31.32
CA ARG A 199 20.03 42.34 -31.21
C ARG A 199 20.09 43.12 -32.52
N LYS A 200 20.09 42.45 -33.68
CA LYS A 200 20.13 43.13 -34.99
C LYS A 200 18.75 43.56 -35.53
N ARG A 201 17.68 43.33 -34.77
CA ARG A 201 16.30 43.72 -35.13
C ARG A 201 15.70 44.78 -34.19
N SER A 202 16.53 45.36 -33.31
CA SER A 202 16.15 46.51 -32.45
C SER A 202 16.63 47.80 -33.10
#